data_AF-A0A832TYA8-F1
#
_entry.id   AF-A0A832TYA8-F1
#
_cell.length_a   1.000
_cell.length_b   1.000
_cell.length_c   1.000
_cell.angle_alpha   90.00
_cell.angle_beta   90.00
_cell.angle_gamma   90.00
#
_symmetry.space_group_name_H-M   'P 1'
#
loop_
_entity.id
_entity.type
_entity.pdbx_description
1 polymer ?
#
loop_
_entity_poly.entity_id
_entity_poly.type
_entity_poly.pdbx_seq_one_letter_code
_entity_poly.pdbx_strand_id
1 'polypeptide(L)' 'NVFEGKAEDMLKSGVVEPLRVKTQAVASAAEAATMILRIDDVIAASKTAAPQGPPGGGGMGGMGDMGGMGGMGDF' A
#
# COMPACT_ATOMS: atom_id res chain seq x y z
N ASN A 1 -17.78 17.70 29.64
CA ASN A 1 -19.19 17.52 29.28
C ASN A 1 -19.54 18.30 28.02
N VAL A 2 -20.16 17.65 27.03
CA VAL A 2 -20.65 18.27 25.79
C VAL A 2 -21.81 19.25 26.00
N PHE A 3 -22.57 19.12 27.09
CA PHE A 3 -23.69 20.01 27.42
C PHE A 3 -23.24 21.34 28.04
N GLU A 4 -22.16 21.32 28.83
CA GLU A 4 -21.64 22.52 29.52
C GLU A 4 -20.32 23.05 28.94
N GLY A 5 -19.68 22.32 28.02
CA GLY A 5 -18.40 22.69 27.41
C GLY A 5 -17.20 22.63 28.35
N LYS A 6 -17.35 22.09 29.57
CA LYS A 6 -16.29 22.02 30.59
C LYS A 6 -15.60 20.66 30.62
N ALA A 7 -14.39 20.58 31.18
CA ALA A 7 -13.76 19.29 31.46
C ALA A 7 -14.52 18.53 32.55
N GLU A 8 -14.62 17.21 32.41
CA GLU A 8 -15.28 16.32 33.38
C GLU A 8 -14.55 14.97 33.40
N ASP A 9 -14.66 14.25 34.51
CA ASP A 9 -14.15 12.89 34.65
C ASP A 9 -15.07 11.90 33.92
N MET A 10 -14.59 11.38 32.80
CA MET A 10 -15.37 10.50 31.92
C MET A 10 -15.70 9.14 32.56
N LEU A 11 -14.88 8.67 33.50
CA LEU A 11 -15.15 7.41 34.20
C LEU A 11 -16.27 7.58 35.22
N LYS A 12 -16.26 8.71 35.96
CA LYS A 12 -17.35 9.04 36.90
C LYS A 12 -18.67 9.35 36.20
N SER A 13 -18.63 9.90 34.99
CA SER A 13 -19.83 10.13 34.18
C SER A 13 -20.36 8.87 33.50
N GLY A 14 -19.68 7.71 33.65
CA GLY A 14 -20.08 6.44 33.06
C GLY A 14 -19.87 6.35 31.55
N VAL A 15 -19.15 7.32 30.96
CA VAL A 15 -18.87 7.36 29.52
C VAL A 15 -17.62 6.52 29.26
N VAL A 16 -17.85 5.28 28.87
CA VAL A 16 -16.79 4.31 28.57
C VAL A 16 -16.84 3.87 27.12
N GLU A 17 -15.67 3.64 26.54
CA GLU A 17 -15.53 3.13 25.18
C GLU A 17 -14.77 1.81 25.18
N PRO A 18 -15.10 0.86 24.27
CA PRO A 18 -14.34 -0.37 24.15
C PRO A 18 -12.89 -0.10 23.73
N LEU A 19 -11.94 -0.79 24.38
CA LEU A 19 -10.50 -0.67 24.09
C LEU A 19 -10.16 -0.82 22.60
N ARG A 20 -10.85 -1.75 21.93
CA ARG A 20 -10.65 -2.03 20.50
C ARG A 20 -10.92 -0.80 19.63
N VAL A 21 -11.89 0.03 19.99
CA VAL A 21 -12.27 1.23 19.22
C VAL A 21 -11.14 2.27 19.28
N LYS A 22 -10.66 2.61 20.49
CA LYS A 22 -9.54 3.56 20.65
C LYS A 22 -8.26 3.06 20.00
N THR A 23 -7.96 1.77 20.15
CA THR A 23 -6.75 1.16 19.57
C THR A 23 -6.78 1.22 18.05
N GLN A 24 -7.90 0.83 17.43
CA GLN A 24 -8.04 0.88 15.97
C GLN A 24 -8.06 2.31 15.44
N ALA A 25 -8.72 3.24 16.14
CA ALA A 25 -8.74 4.65 15.73
C ALA A 25 -7.33 5.25 15.67
N VAL A 26 -6.50 5.00 16.69
CA VAL A 26 -5.11 5.46 16.72
C VAL A 26 -4.28 4.79 15.63
N ALA A 27 -4.39 3.47 15.48
CA ALA A 27 -3.66 2.72 14.46
C ALA A 27 -3.97 3.22 13.04
N SER A 28 -5.26 3.36 12.70
CA SER A 28 -5.67 3.83 11.37
C SER A 28 -5.32 5.30 11.12
N ALA A 29 -5.37 6.15 12.13
CA ALA A 29 -4.89 7.54 12.01
C ALA A 29 -3.38 7.58 11.73
N ALA A 30 -2.60 6.75 12.41
CA ALA A 30 -1.15 6.65 12.19
C ALA A 30 -0.82 6.08 10.80
N GLU A 31 -1.55 5.08 10.32
CA GLU A 31 -1.41 4.56 8.95
C GLU A 31 -1.69 5.63 7.89
N ALA A 32 -2.80 6.36 8.03
CA ALA A 32 -3.15 7.45 7.11
C ALA A 32 -2.08 8.56 7.10
N ALA A 33 -1.61 8.97 8.29
CA ALA A 33 -0.53 9.95 8.40
C ALA A 33 0.78 9.44 7.77
N THR A 34 1.11 8.16 7.98
CA THR A 34 2.31 7.54 7.42
C THR A 34 2.24 7.47 5.89
N MET A 35 1.08 7.14 5.32
CA MET A 35 0.87 7.14 3.88
C MET A 35 1.12 8.53 3.28
N ILE A 36 0.65 9.59 3.94
CA ILE A 36 0.88 10.98 3.50
C ILE A 36 2.37 11.33 3.52
N LEU A 37 3.09 10.94 4.58
CA LEU A 37 4.53 11.21 4.71
C LEU A 37 5.37 10.45 3.68
N ARG A 38 4.89 9.29 3.20
CA ARG A 38 5.61 8.39 2.29
C ARG A 38 5.16 8.49 0.84
N ILE A 39 4.40 9.52 0.47
CA ILE A 39 3.88 9.68 -0.90
C ILE A 39 5.01 9.63 -1.94
N ASP A 40 6.12 10.34 -1.69
CA ASP A 40 7.24 10.39 -2.65
C ASP A 40 7.90 9.02 -2.80
N ASP A 41 8.08 8.28 -1.69
CA ASP A 41 8.63 6.92 -1.68
C ASP A 41 7.70 5.96 -2.45
N VAL A 42 6.37 6.08 -2.27
CA VAL A 42 5.36 5.29 -2.98
C VAL A 42 5.37 5.59 -4.48
N ILE A 43 5.47 6.87 -4.88
CA ILE A 43 5.56 7.27 -6.28
C ILE A 43 6.87 6.77 -6.91
N ALA A 44 8.00 6.89 -6.21
CA ALA A 44 9.29 6.40 -6.68
C ALA A 44 9.30 4.88 -6.88
N ALA A 45 8.73 4.12 -5.93
CA ALA A 45 8.60 2.67 -6.03
C ALA A 45 7.66 2.23 -7.17
N SER A 46 6.63 3.02 -7.49
CA SER A 46 5.71 2.73 -8.59
C SER A 46 6.34 2.87 -9.99
N LYS A 47 7.46 3.58 -10.10
CA LYS A 47 8.25 3.68 -11.33
C LYS A 47 9.25 2.53 -11.39
N THR A 48 8.79 1.33 -11.72
CA THR A 48 9.70 0.25 -12.11
C THR A 48 10.50 0.69 -13.34
N ALA A 49 11.82 0.78 -13.19
CA ALA A 49 12.73 0.88 -14.32
C ALA A 49 12.45 -0.30 -15.25
N ALA A 50 12.05 0.00 -16.50
CA ALA A 50 12.05 -1.03 -17.54
C ALA A 50 13.44 -1.68 -17.56
N PRO A 51 13.56 -3.01 -17.71
CA PRO A 51 14.86 -3.65 -17.83
C PRO A 51 15.63 -2.92 -18.94
N GLN A 52 16.78 -2.32 -18.60
CA GLN A 52 17.68 -1.80 -19.62
C GLN A 52 18.05 -2.99 -20.50
N GLY A 53 17.54 -3.01 -21.73
CA GLY A 53 18.00 -3.96 -22.73
C GLY A 53 19.53 -3.88 -22.84
N PRO A 54 20.22 -5.00 -23.09
CA PRO A 54 21.68 -5.04 -23.05
C PRO A 54 22.27 -3.97 -23.99
N PRO A 55 23.25 -3.18 -23.51
CA PRO A 55 23.89 -2.15 -24.32
C PRO A 55 24.86 -2.82 -25.30
N GLY A 56 24.45 -2.97 -26.55
CA GLY A 56 25.31 -3.42 -27.63
C GLY A 56 24.68 -4.50 -28.47
N GLY A 57 24.26 -4.13 -29.68
CA GLY A 57 23.71 -5.08 -30.65
C GLY A 57 23.12 -4.35 -31.84
N GLY A 58 23.96 -3.64 -32.59
CA GLY A 58 23.59 -3.30 -33.96
C GLY A 58 23.39 -4.61 -34.74
N GLY A 59 22.31 -4.72 -35.49
CA GLY A 59 22.11 -5.84 -36.40
C GLY A 59 20.66 -6.28 -36.55
N MET A 60 20.03 -5.75 -37.59
CA MET A 60 19.39 -6.56 -38.64
C MET A 60 18.41 -7.66 -38.20
N GLY A 61 17.12 -7.34 -38.33
CA GLY A 61 16.15 -8.12 -39.12
C GLY A 61 15.82 -9.57 -38.72
N GLY A 62 14.52 -9.86 -38.70
CA GLY A 62 14.02 -11.18 -39.10
C GLY A 62 13.38 -12.01 -37.99
N MET A 63 12.05 -12.08 -38.07
CA MET A 63 11.30 -13.33 -38.20
C MET A 63 11.65 -14.49 -37.25
N GLY A 64 10.73 -14.79 -36.32
CA GLY A 64 10.80 -16.03 -35.54
C GLY A 64 9.74 -16.22 -34.46
N ASP A 65 8.49 -15.82 -34.69
CA ASP A 65 7.37 -16.07 -33.76
C ASP A 65 6.80 -17.50 -33.96
N MET A 66 7.67 -18.51 -33.84
CA MET A 66 7.29 -19.91 -34.02
C MET A 66 8.17 -20.83 -33.18
N GLY A 67 7.68 -21.19 -31.99
CA GLY A 67 8.24 -22.31 -31.24
C GLY A 67 7.93 -22.27 -29.76
N GLY A 68 6.91 -23.01 -29.32
CA GLY A 68 6.77 -23.31 -27.89
C GLY A 68 5.39 -23.70 -27.36
N MET A 69 4.48 -24.28 -28.16
CA MET A 69 3.26 -24.89 -27.61
C MET A 69 3.51 -26.39 -27.41
N GLY A 70 4.25 -26.70 -26.34
CA GLY A 70 4.58 -28.06 -25.93
C GLY A 70 3.98 -28.39 -24.56
N GLY A 71 3.08 -29.39 -24.55
CA GLY A 71 2.88 -30.27 -23.39
C GLY A 71 1.84 -29.82 -22.35
N MET A 72 0.56 -29.85 -22.70
CA MET A 72 -0.49 -30.07 -21.69
C MET A 72 -0.55 -31.57 -21.43
N GLY A 73 0.33 -32.04 -20.54
CA GLY A 73 0.34 -33.40 -20.02
C GLY A 73 -0.62 -33.51 -18.84
N ASP A 74 -1.61 -34.38 -19.01
CA ASP A 74 -2.42 -35.08 -18.00
C ASP A 74 -2.02 -34.87 -16.53
N PHE A 75 -2.67 -33.92 -15.84
CA PHE A 75 -3.10 -33.98 -14.42
C PHE A 75 -4.15 -32.89 -14.15
#